data_AF-A0A3D4Q2E3-F1
#
_entry.id   AF-A0A3D4Q2E3-F1
#
_cell.length_a   1.000
_cell.length_b   1.000
_cell.length_c   1.000
_cell.angle_alpha   90.00
_cell.angle_beta   90.00
_cell.angle_gamma   90.00
#
_symmetry.space_group_name_H-M   'P 1'
#
loop_
_entity.id
_entity.type
_entity.pdbx_description
1 polymer ?
#
loop_
_entity_poly.entity_id
_entity_poly.type
_entity_poly.pdbx_seq_one_letter_code
_entity_poly.pdbx_strand_id
1 'polypeptide(L)'
;MEIDKNKIEIAEYKDHGLPEYTDNPFISALPLLKNFQSVLKDMIVPPSFDERELNLDWHQRIHALQRLTHQFFQPRVQHGVLEQKFSVLIRQGYIGRNPATAAFKKHLNNGYDRIVNKDITLTVRKEVESTAVGFSIVGLSGCGKTKAVQKCLEAYPLAIFHPELHIIQIPWLKLECPRNGSLTELCYNFFRAVDGRIGTQYFNTYCKPRVSVDSLI
;
A
#
# COMPACT_ATOMS: atom_id res chain seq x y z
N MET A 1 -9.71 16.94 -13.45
CA MET A 1 -9.42 15.53 -13.17
C MET A 1 -10.56 15.05 -12.30
N GLU A 2 -11.55 14.36 -12.87
CA GLU A 2 -12.65 13.79 -12.08
C GLU A 2 -12.06 12.67 -11.23
N ILE A 3 -11.95 12.93 -9.93
CA ILE A 3 -11.46 11.97 -8.95
C ILE A 3 -12.58 10.93 -8.76
N ASP A 4 -12.32 9.66 -9.08
CA ASP A 4 -13.20 8.57 -8.68
C ASP A 4 -13.19 8.49 -7.15
N LYS A 5 -14.21 9.12 -6.55
CA LYS A 5 -14.36 9.26 -5.08
C LYS A 5 -14.45 7.92 -4.37
N ASN A 6 -14.72 6.82 -5.08
CA ASN A 6 -14.77 5.48 -4.47
C ASN A 6 -13.38 4.87 -4.25
N LYS A 7 -12.30 5.45 -4.78
CA LYS A 7 -10.92 4.92 -4.65
C LYS A 7 -9.91 5.88 -4.05
N ILE A 8 -10.15 7.19 -4.17
CA ILE A 8 -9.22 8.23 -3.71
C ILE A 8 -9.92 9.06 -2.63
N GLU A 9 -9.41 8.98 -1.41
CA GLU A 9 -9.91 9.73 -0.26
C GLU A 9 -9.31 11.14 -0.25
N ILE A 10 -10.04 12.13 0.27
CA ILE A 10 -9.48 13.48 0.50
C ILE A 10 -8.70 13.46 1.82
N ALA A 11 -7.51 14.07 1.83
CA ALA A 11 -6.66 14.11 3.00
C ALA A 11 -7.34 14.79 4.21
N GLU A 12 -7.39 14.07 5.32
CA GLU A 12 -7.77 14.59 6.64
C GLU A 12 -6.57 14.48 7.57
N TYR A 13 -6.04 15.62 8.02
CA TYR A 13 -4.85 15.66 8.87
C TYR A 13 -5.22 15.46 10.34
N LYS A 14 -4.67 14.41 10.95
CA LYS A 14 -4.98 13.94 12.30
C LYS A 14 -3.74 14.06 13.17
N ASP A 15 -3.95 14.29 14.47
CA ASP A 15 -2.86 14.26 15.45
C ASP A 15 -2.53 12.81 15.82
N HIS A 16 -1.27 12.41 15.60
CA HIS A 16 -0.78 11.07 15.93
C HIS A 16 -0.07 11.01 17.30
N GLY A 17 0.02 12.13 18.02
CA GLY A 17 0.70 12.22 19.32
C GLY A 17 2.23 12.18 19.25
N LEU A 18 2.80 12.21 18.03
CA LEU A 18 4.23 12.31 17.78
C LEU A 18 4.49 13.49 16.82
N PRO A 19 5.32 14.47 17.19
CA PRO A 19 5.57 15.66 16.36
C PRO A 19 5.99 15.31 14.93
N GLU A 20 6.90 14.36 14.75
CA GLU A 20 7.39 13.93 13.44
C GLU A 20 6.31 13.29 12.54
N TYR A 21 5.19 12.85 13.13
CA TYR A 21 4.05 12.28 12.42
C TYR A 21 2.99 13.34 12.16
N THR A 22 2.67 14.14 13.18
CA THR A 22 1.66 15.21 13.10
C THR A 22 2.12 16.32 12.14
N ASP A 23 3.40 16.68 12.15
CA ASP A 23 3.99 17.73 11.30
C ASP A 23 4.29 17.25 9.87
N ASN A 24 4.00 15.99 9.54
CA ASN A 24 4.20 15.43 8.21
C ASN A 24 2.85 15.15 7.53
N PRO A 25 2.42 15.97 6.53
CA PRO A 25 1.13 15.79 5.87
C PRO A 25 0.87 14.40 5.32
N PHE A 26 1.88 13.66 4.87
CA PHE A 26 1.70 12.28 4.39
C PHE A 26 1.49 11.26 5.50
N ILE A 27 1.94 11.55 6.72
CA ILE A 27 1.73 10.67 7.87
C ILE A 27 0.44 11.05 8.58
N SER A 28 0.18 12.33 8.81
CA SER A 28 -1.02 12.82 9.48
C SER A 28 -2.31 12.54 8.72
N ALA A 29 -2.24 12.28 7.40
CA ALA A 29 -3.38 11.83 6.61
C ALA A 29 -3.67 10.31 6.71
N LEU A 30 -2.81 9.53 7.35
CA LEU A 30 -3.01 8.08 7.51
C LEU A 30 -3.99 7.79 8.66
N PRO A 31 -4.55 6.56 8.73
CA PRO A 31 -5.33 6.12 9.89
C PRO A 31 -4.57 6.30 11.19
N LEU A 32 -5.29 6.65 12.27
CA LEU A 32 -4.69 6.79 13.61
C LEU A 32 -4.02 5.50 14.08
N LEU A 33 -3.00 5.65 14.93
CA LEU A 33 -2.35 4.51 15.57
C LEU A 33 -3.36 3.79 16.46
N LYS A 34 -3.51 2.48 16.24
CA LYS A 34 -4.40 1.63 17.04
C LYS A 34 -3.58 0.79 18.00
N ASN A 35 -4.12 0.57 19.19
CA ASN A 35 -3.54 -0.40 20.10
C ASN A 35 -3.71 -1.84 19.55
N PHE A 36 -2.86 -2.75 20.02
CA PHE A 36 -2.79 -4.12 19.52
C PHE A 36 -4.15 -4.85 19.54
N GLN A 37 -4.92 -4.68 20.61
CA GLN A 37 -6.22 -5.31 20.76
C GLN A 37 -7.25 -4.79 19.75
N SER A 38 -7.25 -3.48 19.50
CA SER A 38 -8.14 -2.84 18.52
C SER A 38 -7.80 -3.30 17.11
N VAL A 39 -6.51 -3.38 16.77
CA VAL A 39 -6.05 -3.94 15.48
C VAL A 39 -6.57 -5.36 15.27
N LEU A 40 -6.40 -6.24 16.27
CA LEU A 40 -6.90 -7.60 16.16
C LEU A 40 -8.43 -7.64 16.05
N LYS A 41 -9.15 -6.77 16.79
CA LYS A 41 -10.61 -6.72 16.71
C LYS A 41 -11.09 -6.30 15.31
N ASP A 42 -10.46 -5.30 14.72
CA ASP A 42 -10.82 -4.77 13.40
C ASP A 42 -10.54 -5.77 12.27
N MET A 43 -9.60 -6.69 12.46
CA MET A 43 -9.31 -7.74 11.49
C MET A 43 -10.35 -8.87 11.50
N ILE A 44 -11.17 -9.00 12.54
CA ILE A 44 -12.15 -10.09 12.65
C ILE A 44 -13.19 -9.95 11.53
N VAL A 45 -13.36 -11.03 10.77
CA VAL A 45 -14.48 -11.17 9.82
C VAL A 45 -15.30 -12.37 10.27
N PRO A 46 -16.45 -12.16 10.94
CA PRO A 46 -17.31 -13.26 11.32
C PRO A 46 -17.97 -13.86 10.08
N PRO A 47 -18.30 -15.16 10.09
CA PRO A 47 -19.03 -15.75 8.98
C PRO A 47 -20.46 -15.20 8.93
N SER A 48 -21.01 -15.07 7.72
CA SER A 48 -22.45 -14.84 7.56
C SER A 48 -23.20 -16.04 8.14
N PHE A 49 -24.16 -15.78 9.01
CA PHE A 49 -25.02 -16.80 9.60
C PHE A 49 -26.46 -16.32 9.58
N ASP A 50 -27.37 -17.21 9.16
CA ASP A 50 -28.80 -17.02 9.22
C ASP A 50 -29.42 -18.22 9.96
N GLU A 51 -30.30 -17.97 10.92
CA GLU A 51 -30.89 -19.03 11.75
C GLU A 51 -31.63 -20.10 10.92
N ARG A 52 -32.16 -19.73 9.75
CA ARG A 52 -32.82 -20.67 8.82
C ARG A 52 -31.87 -21.77 8.35
N GLU A 53 -30.57 -21.51 8.38
CA GLU A 53 -29.53 -22.47 7.99
C GLU A 53 -29.50 -23.72 8.87
N LEU A 54 -29.96 -23.61 10.12
CA LEU A 54 -30.07 -24.74 11.05
C LEU A 54 -31.05 -25.81 10.56
N ASN A 55 -32.00 -25.44 9.69
CA ASN A 55 -33.04 -26.31 9.16
C ASN A 55 -32.77 -26.73 7.70
N LEU A 56 -31.65 -26.34 7.09
CA LEU A 56 -31.31 -26.74 5.72
C LEU A 56 -31.07 -28.25 5.62
N ASP A 57 -31.31 -28.81 4.43
CA ASP A 57 -30.94 -30.18 4.13
C ASP A 57 -29.41 -30.34 4.01
N TRP A 58 -28.92 -31.57 4.18
CA TRP A 58 -27.48 -31.86 4.22
C TRP A 58 -26.71 -31.33 3.00
N HIS A 59 -27.31 -31.42 1.81
CA HIS A 59 -26.68 -30.99 0.56
C HIS A 59 -26.53 -29.46 0.51
N GLN A 60 -27.49 -28.70 1.02
CA GLN A 60 -27.41 -27.24 1.14
C GLN A 60 -26.43 -26.81 2.24
N ARG A 61 -26.38 -27.52 3.36
CA ARG A 61 -25.44 -27.23 4.46
C ARG A 61 -23.98 -27.29 4.01
N ILE A 62 -23.62 -28.20 3.11
CA ILE A 62 -22.25 -28.27 2.56
C ILE A 62 -21.90 -26.97 1.80
N HIS A 63 -22.83 -26.46 1.00
CA HIS A 63 -22.65 -25.17 0.32
C HIS A 63 -22.63 -23.99 1.31
N ALA A 64 -23.42 -24.06 2.39
CA ALA A 64 -23.37 -23.06 3.45
C ALA A 64 -21.97 -23.00 4.09
N LEU A 65 -21.39 -24.15 4.42
CA LEU A 65 -20.05 -24.27 5.03
C LEU A 65 -18.93 -23.76 4.12
N GLN A 66 -19.05 -23.90 2.80
CA GLN A 66 -18.05 -23.39 1.85
C GLN A 66 -17.83 -21.87 1.97
N ARG A 67 -18.81 -21.11 2.49
CA ARG A 67 -18.64 -19.67 2.77
C ARG A 67 -17.54 -19.39 3.78
N LEU A 68 -17.30 -20.29 4.73
CA LEU A 68 -16.26 -20.15 5.75
C LEU A 68 -14.84 -20.07 5.14
N THR A 69 -14.62 -20.71 3.98
CA THR A 69 -13.31 -20.73 3.32
C THR A 69 -12.81 -19.35 2.92
N HIS A 70 -13.72 -18.42 2.61
CA HIS A 70 -13.38 -17.10 2.06
C HIS A 70 -13.90 -15.92 2.88
N GLN A 71 -14.99 -16.11 3.63
CA GLN A 71 -15.69 -15.04 4.34
C GLN A 71 -15.41 -15.01 5.85
N PHE A 72 -14.65 -15.97 6.38
CA PHE A 72 -14.26 -16.00 7.78
C PHE A 72 -12.78 -15.63 7.94
N PHE A 73 -12.47 -14.77 8.91
CA PHE A 73 -11.10 -14.49 9.30
C PHE A 73 -11.01 -14.27 10.82
N GLN A 74 -10.31 -15.18 11.49
CA GLN A 74 -9.95 -15.04 12.89
C GLN A 74 -8.46 -14.63 12.99
N PRO A 75 -8.16 -13.38 13.36
CA PRO A 75 -6.79 -12.93 13.54
C PRO A 75 -6.15 -13.65 14.73
N ARG A 76 -4.82 -13.75 14.64
CA ARG A 76 -3.92 -14.33 15.63
C ARG A 76 -2.92 -13.27 16.03
N VAL A 77 -2.25 -13.45 17.16
CA VAL A 77 -1.20 -12.53 17.66
C VAL A 77 -0.19 -12.16 16.56
N GLN A 78 0.21 -13.13 15.73
CA GLN A 78 1.12 -12.93 14.59
C GLN A 78 0.64 -11.90 13.57
N HIS A 79 -0.68 -11.78 13.35
CA HIS A 79 -1.26 -10.78 12.45
C HIS A 79 -1.15 -9.37 13.02
N GLY A 80 -1.34 -9.20 14.33
CA GLY A 80 -1.13 -7.91 15.00
C GLY A 80 0.34 -7.48 14.97
N VAL A 81 1.27 -8.42 15.18
CA VAL A 81 2.71 -8.14 15.05
C VAL A 81 3.07 -7.73 13.61
N LEU A 82 2.46 -8.39 12.61
CA LEU A 82 2.66 -8.06 11.21
C LEU A 82 2.11 -6.66 10.88
N GLU A 83 0.93 -6.32 11.37
CA GLU A 83 0.34 -4.99 11.21
C GLU A 83 1.24 -3.90 11.79
N GLN A 84 1.74 -4.08 13.01
CA GLN A 84 2.65 -3.11 13.63
C GLN A 84 3.90 -2.89 12.78
N LYS A 85 4.46 -3.95 12.19
CA LYS A 85 5.59 -3.84 11.25
C LYS A 85 5.23 -3.00 10.03
N PHE A 86 4.06 -3.24 9.41
CA PHE A 86 3.59 -2.42 8.30
C PHE A 86 3.34 -0.97 8.70
N SER A 87 2.74 -0.74 9.86
CA SER A 87 2.42 0.57 10.40
C SER A 87 3.66 1.43 10.60
N VAL A 88 4.71 0.85 11.19
CA VAL A 88 6.02 1.49 11.32
C VAL A 88 6.65 1.70 9.94
N LEU A 89 6.70 0.68 9.10
CA LEU A 89 7.39 0.73 7.80
C LEU A 89 6.80 1.81 6.87
N ILE A 90 5.47 1.91 6.78
CA ILE A 90 4.79 2.92 5.96
C ILE A 90 5.14 4.33 6.46
N ARG A 91 5.04 4.57 7.77
CA ARG A 91 5.29 5.91 8.35
C ARG A 91 6.76 6.30 8.27
N GLN A 92 7.67 5.39 8.59
CA GLN A 92 9.12 5.61 8.46
C GLN A 92 9.52 5.94 7.01
N GLY A 93 8.87 5.30 6.02
CA GLY A 93 9.05 5.62 4.61
C GLY A 93 8.67 7.07 4.25
N TYR A 94 7.77 7.70 5.01
CA TYR A 94 7.35 9.09 4.80
C TYR A 94 8.12 10.12 5.61
N ILE A 95 8.82 9.76 6.69
CA ILE A 95 9.59 10.71 7.52
C ILE A 95 10.57 11.50 6.65
N GLY A 96 11.38 10.82 5.83
CA GLY A 96 12.34 11.45 4.91
C GLY A 96 11.69 12.18 3.72
N ARG A 97 10.35 12.14 3.59
CA ARG A 97 9.59 12.70 2.46
C ARG A 97 8.56 13.74 2.91
N ASN A 98 8.79 14.41 4.04
CA ASN A 98 7.83 15.39 4.58
C ASN A 98 7.66 16.59 3.60
N PRO A 99 6.46 16.77 2.98
CA PRO A 99 6.22 17.82 2.00
C PRO A 99 6.22 19.24 2.59
N ALA A 100 6.11 19.37 3.92
CA ALA A 100 6.24 20.65 4.62
C ALA A 100 7.71 21.15 4.68
N THR A 101 8.68 20.29 4.34
CA THR A 101 10.11 20.62 4.48
C THR A 101 10.79 20.96 3.15
N ALA A 102 11.84 21.76 3.21
CA ALA A 102 12.70 22.03 2.05
C ALA A 102 13.42 20.76 1.53
N ALA A 103 13.58 19.73 2.37
CA ALA A 103 14.19 18.47 1.99
C ALA A 103 13.37 17.75 0.92
N PHE A 104 12.04 17.75 1.02
CA PHE A 104 11.16 17.16 0.02
C PHE A 104 11.30 17.83 -1.35
N LYS A 105 11.31 19.16 -1.40
CA LYS A 105 11.51 19.91 -2.65
C LYS A 105 12.87 19.61 -3.29
N LYS A 106 13.93 19.49 -2.46
CA LYS A 106 15.26 19.07 -2.94
C LYS A 106 15.24 17.65 -3.50
N HIS A 107 14.58 16.71 -2.82
CA HIS A 107 14.44 15.34 -3.30
C HIS A 107 13.73 15.26 -4.66
N LEU A 108 12.63 16.01 -4.85
CA LEU A 108 11.93 16.10 -6.12
C LEU A 108 12.81 16.69 -7.23
N ASN A 109 13.53 17.77 -6.94
CA ASN A 109 14.44 18.40 -7.92
C ASN A 109 15.58 17.46 -8.31
N ASN A 110 16.15 16.72 -7.36
CA ASN A 110 17.18 15.72 -7.66
C ASN A 110 16.64 14.61 -8.58
N GLY A 111 15.39 14.16 -8.38
CA GLY A 111 14.73 13.22 -9.27
C GLY A 111 14.49 13.80 -10.67
N TYR A 112 14.01 15.04 -10.76
CA TYR A 112 13.82 15.75 -12.02
C TYR A 112 15.13 15.87 -12.80
N ASP A 113 16.22 16.29 -12.16
CA ASP A 113 17.52 16.46 -12.79
C ASP A 113 18.04 15.12 -13.34
N ARG A 114 17.85 14.00 -12.62
CA ARG A 114 18.20 12.66 -13.13
C ARG A 114 17.43 12.27 -14.37
N ILE A 115 16.12 12.56 -14.40
CA ILE A 115 15.26 12.26 -15.56
C ILE A 115 15.67 13.08 -16.78
N VAL A 116 15.89 14.40 -16.61
CA VAL A 116 16.27 15.29 -17.71
C VAL A 116 17.62 14.90 -18.31
N ASN A 117 18.59 14.53 -17.47
CA ASN A 117 19.93 14.15 -17.91
C ASN A 117 20.05 12.67 -18.27
N LYS A 118 19.02 11.84 -18.04
CA LYS A 118 19.02 10.39 -18.26
C LYS A 118 20.18 9.66 -17.58
N ASP A 119 20.56 10.12 -16.40
CA ASP A 119 21.64 9.52 -15.62
C ASP A 119 21.21 9.38 -14.16
N ILE A 120 20.93 8.14 -13.78
CA ILE A 120 20.47 7.77 -12.44
C ILE A 120 21.58 7.92 -11.39
N THR A 121 22.84 7.91 -11.82
CA THR A 121 24.03 8.00 -10.97
C THR A 121 24.39 9.45 -10.63
N LEU A 122 23.69 10.43 -11.26
CA LEU A 122 23.89 11.83 -10.96
C LEU A 122 23.68 12.10 -9.47
N THR A 123 24.78 12.51 -8.84
CA THR A 123 24.81 12.96 -7.46
C THR A 123 24.41 14.43 -7.45
N VAL A 124 23.11 14.67 -7.53
CA VAL A 124 22.55 16.01 -7.48
C VAL A 124 22.30 16.37 -6.01
N ARG A 125 22.97 17.41 -5.51
CA ARG A 125 22.73 18.17 -4.26
C ARG A 125 22.41 17.34 -2.98
N LYS A 126 23.41 17.22 -2.08
CA LYS A 126 23.41 16.60 -0.72
C LYS A 126 22.68 15.25 -0.61
N GLU A 127 23.36 14.25 -0.08
CA GLU A 127 22.79 12.91 0.14
C GLU A 127 21.44 12.99 0.87
N VAL A 128 20.40 12.47 0.24
CA VAL A 128 19.14 12.20 0.90
C VAL A 128 19.33 10.87 1.64
N GLU A 129 19.29 10.91 2.97
CA GLU A 129 19.40 9.69 3.76
C GLU A 129 18.27 8.73 3.40
N SER A 130 18.65 7.48 3.09
CA SER A 130 17.68 6.44 2.77
C SER A 130 16.94 6.02 4.03
N THR A 131 15.63 6.24 4.07
CA THR A 131 14.73 5.69 5.09
C THR A 131 14.20 4.30 4.71
N ALA A 132 14.82 3.64 3.73
CA ALA A 132 14.34 2.35 3.23
C ALA A 132 14.51 1.26 4.28
N VAL A 133 13.39 0.84 4.86
CA VAL A 133 13.28 -0.30 5.78
C VAL A 133 12.44 -1.38 5.10
N GLY A 134 12.82 -2.64 5.29
CA GLY A 134 12.13 -3.79 4.72
C GLY A 134 12.14 -4.99 5.66
N PHE A 135 11.23 -5.93 5.43
CA PHE A 135 11.23 -7.23 6.09
C PHE A 135 10.72 -8.32 5.14
N SER A 136 11.02 -9.58 5.45
CA SER A 136 10.51 -10.73 4.70
C SER A 136 9.53 -11.56 5.52
N ILE A 137 8.60 -12.22 4.82
CA ILE A 137 7.67 -13.18 5.41
C ILE A 137 7.90 -14.51 4.70
N VAL A 138 8.47 -15.48 5.43
CA VAL A 138 8.83 -16.80 4.89
C VAL A 138 7.93 -17.86 5.52
N GLY A 139 7.56 -18.87 4.75
CA GLY A 139 6.76 -19.99 5.20
C GLY A 139 6.24 -20.84 4.06
N LEU A 140 5.71 -22.02 4.37
CA LEU A 140 5.17 -22.97 3.38
C LEU A 140 4.06 -22.36 2.52
N SER A 141 3.88 -22.87 1.30
CA SER A 141 2.75 -22.46 0.45
C SER A 141 1.42 -22.75 1.16
N GLY A 142 0.43 -21.89 0.97
CA GLY A 142 -0.90 -22.05 1.60
C GLY A 142 -0.98 -21.72 3.10
N CYS A 143 0.11 -21.38 3.80
CA CYS A 143 0.05 -21.08 5.24
C CYS A 143 -0.58 -19.71 5.60
N GLY A 144 -1.12 -18.97 4.62
CA GLY A 144 -1.86 -17.73 4.86
C GLY A 144 -1.05 -16.43 4.74
N LYS A 145 0.23 -16.46 4.35
CA LYS A 145 1.09 -15.25 4.22
C LYS A 145 0.44 -14.12 3.41
N THR A 146 0.00 -14.42 2.20
CA THR A 146 -0.61 -13.43 1.30
C THR A 146 -1.88 -12.83 1.89
N LYS A 147 -2.71 -13.66 2.55
CA LYS A 147 -3.95 -13.21 3.19
C LYS A 147 -3.65 -12.33 4.41
N ALA A 148 -2.63 -12.70 5.21
CA ALA A 148 -2.18 -11.92 6.36
C ALA A 148 -1.69 -10.52 5.94
N VAL A 149 -0.86 -10.43 4.88
CA VAL A 149 -0.41 -9.14 4.32
C VAL A 149 -1.60 -8.31 3.85
N GLN A 150 -2.51 -8.91 3.07
CA GLN A 150 -3.68 -8.20 2.55
C GLN A 150 -4.55 -7.65 3.69
N LYS A 151 -4.79 -8.44 4.74
CA LYS A 151 -5.56 -8.01 5.91
C LYS A 151 -4.92 -6.85 6.67
N CYS A 152 -3.58 -6.79 6.74
CA CYS A 152 -2.89 -5.64 7.33
C CYS A 152 -3.02 -4.39 6.46
N LEU A 153 -2.89 -4.53 5.14
CA LEU A 153 -2.94 -3.41 4.20
C LEU A 153 -4.36 -2.86 3.98
N GLU A 154 -5.40 -3.68 4.20
CA GLU A 154 -6.82 -3.26 4.19
C GLU A 154 -7.12 -2.16 5.21
N ALA A 155 -6.29 -1.99 6.24
CA ALA A 155 -6.44 -0.90 7.21
C ALA A 155 -6.05 0.47 6.65
N TYR A 156 -5.39 0.55 5.50
CA TYR A 156 -4.87 1.78 4.92
C TYR A 156 -5.65 2.18 3.66
N PRO A 157 -5.93 3.47 3.48
CA PRO A 157 -6.65 3.96 2.32
C PRO A 157 -5.88 3.67 1.04
N LEU A 158 -6.63 3.58 -0.05
CA LEU A 158 -6.05 3.15 -1.30
C LEU A 158 -5.13 4.24 -1.88
N ALA A 159 -5.68 5.42 -2.04
CA ALA A 159 -4.94 6.63 -2.37
C ALA A 159 -5.55 7.80 -1.59
N ILE A 160 -4.74 8.81 -1.30
CA ILE A 160 -5.14 10.01 -0.58
C ILE A 160 -4.78 11.21 -1.45
N PHE A 161 -5.72 12.09 -1.75
CA PHE A 161 -5.47 13.35 -2.44
C PHE A 161 -5.31 14.48 -1.43
N HIS A 162 -4.21 15.23 -1.52
CA HIS A 162 -3.91 16.40 -0.70
C HIS A 162 -4.22 17.67 -1.50
N PRO A 163 -5.34 18.36 -1.26
CA PRO A 163 -5.76 19.50 -2.09
C PRO A 163 -4.73 20.64 -2.10
N GLU A 164 -4.23 21.03 -0.92
CA GLU A 164 -3.26 22.12 -0.75
C GLU A 164 -1.90 21.83 -1.39
N LEU A 165 -1.53 20.56 -1.50
CA LEU A 165 -0.26 20.14 -2.08
C LEU A 165 -0.40 19.78 -3.57
N HIS A 166 -1.62 19.60 -4.06
CA HIS A 166 -1.93 19.02 -5.37
C HIS A 166 -1.20 17.68 -5.63
N ILE A 167 -1.08 16.84 -4.59
CA ILE A 167 -0.38 15.54 -4.65
C ILE A 167 -1.35 14.41 -4.32
N ILE A 168 -1.23 13.30 -5.05
CA ILE A 168 -1.87 12.03 -4.68
C ILE A 168 -0.82 11.15 -3.99
N GLN A 169 -1.09 10.79 -2.74
CA GLN A 169 -0.33 9.84 -1.96
C GLN A 169 -0.88 8.41 -2.19
N ILE A 170 0.02 7.45 -2.41
CA ILE A 170 -0.29 6.02 -2.44
C ILE A 170 0.42 5.37 -1.24
N PRO A 171 -0.28 5.09 -0.11
CA PRO A 171 0.33 4.53 1.10
C PRO A 171 1.00 3.17 0.91
N TRP A 172 0.43 2.34 0.03
CA TRP A 172 0.97 1.03 -0.31
C TRP A 172 0.57 0.63 -1.73
N LEU A 173 1.42 -0.17 -2.36
CA LEU A 173 1.18 -0.77 -3.67
C LEU A 173 1.64 -2.23 -3.63
N LYS A 174 0.76 -3.17 -3.97
CA LYS A 174 1.10 -4.60 -4.03
C LYS A 174 1.49 -4.95 -5.46
N LEU A 175 2.69 -5.47 -5.64
CA LEU A 175 3.20 -5.96 -6.94
C LEU A 175 3.39 -7.47 -6.87
N GLU A 176 3.00 -8.16 -7.95
CA GLU A 176 3.28 -9.59 -8.11
C GLU A 176 4.50 -9.78 -8.99
N CYS A 177 5.45 -10.60 -8.51
CA CYS A 177 6.65 -10.93 -9.25
C CYS A 177 6.26 -11.81 -10.46
N PRO A 178 6.68 -11.47 -11.67
CA PRO A 178 6.35 -12.25 -12.86
C PRO A 178 7.00 -13.64 -12.80
N ARG A 179 6.35 -14.64 -13.39
CA ARG A 179 6.76 -16.07 -13.27
C ARG A 179 8.16 -16.35 -13.80
N ASN A 180 8.60 -15.55 -14.77
CA ASN A 180 9.92 -15.63 -15.42
C ASN A 180 10.96 -14.71 -14.76
N GLY A 181 10.60 -13.96 -13.71
CA GLY A 181 11.49 -12.97 -13.08
C GLY A 181 11.83 -11.75 -13.95
N SER A 182 11.08 -11.50 -15.03
CA SER A 182 11.34 -10.41 -15.96
C SER A 182 11.19 -9.03 -15.30
N LEU A 183 12.27 -8.24 -15.30
CA LEU A 183 12.25 -6.88 -14.76
C LEU A 183 11.34 -5.95 -15.58
N THR A 184 11.29 -6.12 -16.90
CA THR A 184 10.34 -5.39 -17.78
C THR A 184 8.90 -5.67 -17.36
N GLU A 185 8.55 -6.94 -17.14
CA GLU A 185 7.19 -7.33 -16.77
C GLU A 185 6.83 -6.85 -15.36
N LEU A 186 7.80 -6.82 -14.43
CA LEU A 186 7.62 -6.20 -13.12
C LEU A 186 7.33 -4.70 -13.23
N CYS A 187 8.05 -3.97 -14.08
CA CYS A 187 7.80 -2.54 -14.33
C CYS A 187 6.41 -2.32 -14.95
N TYR A 188 6.00 -3.18 -15.89
CA TYR A 188 4.66 -3.15 -16.47
C TYR A 188 3.57 -3.37 -15.42
N ASN A 189 3.78 -4.32 -14.51
CA ASN A 189 2.87 -4.56 -13.39
C ASN A 189 2.80 -3.34 -12.44
N PHE A 190 3.93 -2.65 -12.22
CA PHE A 190 3.94 -1.40 -11.45
C PHE A 190 3.05 -0.32 -12.10
N PHE A 191 3.26 0.00 -13.37
CA PHE A 191 2.44 1.03 -14.05
C PHE A 191 0.96 0.66 -14.08
N ARG A 192 0.61 -0.61 -14.33
CA ARG A 192 -0.78 -1.08 -14.28
C ARG A 192 -1.38 -0.97 -12.88
N ALA A 193 -0.60 -1.27 -11.84
CA ALA A 193 -1.06 -1.15 -10.46
C ALA A 193 -1.31 0.31 -10.09
N VAL A 194 -0.47 1.24 -10.53
CA VAL A 194 -0.68 2.69 -10.36
C VAL A 194 -1.90 3.17 -11.15
N ASP A 195 -2.02 2.80 -12.42
CA ASP A 195 -3.16 3.18 -13.28
C ASP A 195 -4.49 2.69 -12.69
N GLY A 196 -4.55 1.44 -12.22
CA GLY A 196 -5.74 0.89 -11.55
C GLY A 196 -6.08 1.58 -10.23
N ARG A 197 -5.08 2.22 -9.60
CA ARG A 197 -5.20 2.91 -8.31
C ARG A 197 -5.71 4.32 -8.44
N ILE A 198 -5.15 5.10 -9.36
CA ILE A 198 -5.38 6.54 -9.47
C ILE A 198 -5.96 6.98 -10.82
N GLY A 199 -6.30 6.04 -11.71
CA GLY A 199 -6.96 6.33 -12.98
C GLY A 199 -6.06 6.96 -14.04
N THR A 200 -4.74 6.84 -13.89
CA THR A 200 -3.77 7.29 -14.89
C THR A 200 -3.70 6.34 -16.09
N GLN A 201 -2.95 6.74 -17.12
CA GLN A 201 -2.66 5.91 -18.30
C GLN A 201 -1.16 5.71 -18.50
N TYR A 202 -0.40 5.68 -17.41
CA TYR A 202 1.05 5.60 -17.42
C TYR A 202 1.56 4.36 -18.14
N PHE A 203 0.86 3.23 -18.04
CA PHE A 203 1.22 2.04 -18.80
C PHE A 203 1.25 2.33 -20.30
N ASN A 204 0.22 2.99 -20.85
CA ASN A 204 0.17 3.32 -22.28
C ASN A 204 1.19 4.41 -22.65
N THR A 205 1.48 5.33 -21.73
CA THR A 205 2.43 6.43 -21.95
C THR A 205 3.88 5.94 -21.99
N TYR A 206 4.27 5.08 -21.04
CA TYR A 206 5.67 4.71 -20.80
C TYR A 206 6.02 3.29 -21.27
N CYS A 207 5.07 2.34 -21.30
CA CYS A 207 5.33 0.95 -21.68
C CYS A 207 5.09 0.68 -23.17
N LYS A 208 5.80 1.40 -24.04
CA LYS A 208 5.73 1.24 -25.50
C LYS A 208 6.49 0.00 -25.99
N PRO A 209 6.22 -0.51 -27.21
CA PRO A 209 7.05 -1.56 -27.81
C PRO A 209 8.52 -1.14 -27.89
N ARG A 210 9.44 -2.08 -27.59
CA ARG A 210 10.91 -1.90 -27.65
C ARG A 210 11.52 -0.91 -26.65
N VAL A 211 10.83 -0.61 -25.55
CA VAL A 211 11.41 0.19 -24.45
C VAL A 211 12.41 -0.66 -23.67
N SER A 212 13.61 -0.12 -23.43
CA SER A 212 14.62 -0.79 -22.59
C SER A 212 14.21 -0.75 -21.13
N VAL A 213 14.67 -1.72 -20.34
CA VAL A 213 14.44 -1.74 -18.89
C VAL A 213 14.98 -0.47 -18.23
N ASP A 214 16.16 -0.01 -18.65
CA ASP A 214 16.78 1.22 -18.14
C ASP A 214 15.95 2.48 -18.43
N SER A 215 15.03 2.44 -19.41
CA SER A 215 14.12 3.55 -19.68
C SER A 215 12.86 3.52 -18.80
N LEU A 216 12.60 2.40 -18.11
CA LEU A 216 11.44 2.22 -17.22
C LEU A 216 11.79 2.43 -15.73
N ILE A 217 13.08 2.54 -15.40
CA ILE A 217 13.65 2.68 -14.05
C ILE A 217 14.25 4.08 -13.91
#